data_AF-A0A1G2FSL1-F1
#
_entry.id   AF-A0A1G2FSL1-F1
#
_cell.length_a   1.000
_cell.length_b   1.000
_cell.length_c   1.000
_cell.angle_alpha   90.00
_cell.angle_beta   90.00
_cell.angle_gamma   90.00
#
_symmetry.space_group_name_H-M   'P 1'
#
loop_
_entity.id
_entity.type
_entity.pdbx_description
1 polymer ?
#
loop_
_entity_poly.entity_id
_entity_poly.type
_entity_poly.pdbx_seq_one_letter_code
_entity_poly.pdbx_strand_id
1 'polypeptide(L)'
;MKQKIFKLILILIIGGLGGVLADQFLLPFLADAPFFSQIEFIERAKDGTTIINKTERITITENTAAEEAIRRINPSITAVQTLSKNKQIIREGTGFIVFSDGLIITAADLVPEKAGQYLVFQENSSSTAQVIKRDGKNNLALLKIEKTNLPVVPLADLNELALGERIILMGVQTPHLLEKDAGQVPKDNFYRFINLGTIRGIKEETISLNLSEEDPLANGGPLINTKGEVVGLNLVNQNGLTKTAPVNIIKEFIKI
;
A
#
# COMPACT_ATOMS: atom_id res chain seq x y z
N MET A 1 -17.41 64.02 -48.51
CA MET A 1 -18.44 63.39 -47.63
C MET A 1 -18.09 61.95 -47.25
N LYS A 2 -17.71 61.07 -48.19
CA LYS A 2 -17.36 59.65 -47.94
C LYS A 2 -16.28 59.39 -46.87
N GLN A 3 -15.19 60.18 -46.82
CA GLN A 3 -14.11 59.98 -45.83
C GLN A 3 -14.53 60.25 -44.37
N LYS A 4 -15.45 61.19 -44.14
CA LYS A 4 -15.94 61.49 -42.77
C LYS A 4 -16.82 60.36 -42.24
N ILE A 5 -17.61 59.75 -43.12
CA ILE A 5 -18.48 58.60 -42.80
C ILE A 5 -17.63 57.36 -42.46
N PHE A 6 -16.57 57.10 -43.23
CA PHE A 6 -15.67 55.97 -42.95
C PHE A 6 -14.97 56.09 -41.59
N LYS A 7 -14.47 57.29 -41.23
CA LYS A 7 -13.87 57.53 -39.91
C LYS A 7 -14.86 57.32 -38.77
N LEU A 8 -16.12 57.72 -38.95
CA LEU A 8 -17.18 57.53 -37.95
C LEU A 8 -17.46 56.04 -37.71
N ILE A 9 -17.55 55.24 -38.78
CA ILE A 9 -17.76 53.78 -38.70
C ILE A 9 -16.58 53.11 -37.99
N LEU A 10 -15.35 53.52 -38.30
CA LEU A 10 -14.16 52.94 -37.67
C LEU A 10 -14.11 53.23 -36.16
N ILE A 11 -14.47 54.45 -35.73
CA ILE A 11 -14.56 54.81 -34.31
C ILE A 11 -15.62 53.97 -33.61
N LEU A 12 -16.76 53.72 -34.26
CA LEU A 12 -17.85 52.93 -33.68
C LEU A 12 -17.46 51.46 -33.53
N ILE A 13 -16.75 50.89 -34.51
CA ILE A 13 -16.24 49.51 -34.42
C ILE A 13 -15.19 49.38 -33.32
N ILE A 14 -14.22 50.30 -33.26
CA ILE A 14 -13.16 50.27 -32.23
C ILE A 14 -13.76 50.49 -30.84
N GLY A 15 -14.71 51.42 -30.70
CA GLY A 15 -15.41 51.68 -29.44
C GLY A 15 -16.27 50.50 -29.00
N GLY A 16 -16.98 49.87 -29.94
CA GLY A 16 -17.78 48.66 -29.67
C GLY A 16 -16.91 47.48 -29.25
N LEU A 17 -15.81 47.23 -29.97
CA LEU A 17 -14.87 46.16 -29.64
C LEU A 17 -14.18 46.41 -28.30
N GLY A 18 -13.78 47.67 -28.04
CA GLY A 18 -13.21 48.09 -26.76
C GLY A 18 -14.18 47.93 -25.59
N GLY A 19 -15.47 48.23 -25.80
CA GLY A 19 -16.51 48.01 -24.79
C GLY A 19 -16.69 46.54 -24.43
N VAL A 20 -16.74 45.65 -25.43
CA VAL A 20 -16.87 44.19 -25.22
C VAL A 20 -15.64 43.62 -24.51
N LEU A 21 -14.44 44.07 -24.89
CA LEU A 21 -13.21 43.63 -24.24
C LEU A 21 -13.11 44.15 -22.80
N ALA A 22 -13.53 45.39 -22.56
CA ALA A 22 -13.55 45.96 -21.22
C ALA A 22 -14.51 45.19 -20.31
N ASP A 23 -15.74 44.95 -20.77
CA ASP A 23 -16.76 44.20 -20.03
C ASP A 23 -16.31 42.77 -19.68
N GLN A 24 -15.67 42.08 -20.62
CA GLN A 24 -15.32 40.67 -20.44
C GLN A 24 -14.01 40.43 -19.68
N PHE A 25 -13.05 41.36 -19.74
CA PHE A 25 -11.72 41.16 -19.17
C PHE A 25 -11.33 42.23 -18.13
N LEU A 26 -11.62 43.50 -18.40
CA LEU A 26 -11.14 44.60 -17.57
C LEU A 26 -12.01 44.84 -16.34
N LEU A 27 -13.35 44.87 -16.50
CA LEU A 27 -14.27 45.12 -15.39
C LEU A 27 -14.19 44.02 -14.31
N PRO A 28 -14.14 42.71 -14.65
CA PRO A 28 -13.96 41.66 -13.64
C PRO A 28 -12.63 41.78 -12.90
N PHE A 29 -11.54 42.09 -13.63
CA PHE A 29 -10.22 42.32 -13.03
C PHE A 29 -10.22 43.51 -12.06
N LEU A 30 -10.87 44.61 -12.42
CA LEU A 30 -11.00 45.79 -11.55
C LEU A 30 -11.89 45.50 -10.33
N ALA A 31 -12.91 44.66 -10.46
CA ALA A 31 -13.79 44.30 -9.35
C ALA A 31 -13.09 43.49 -8.24
N ASP A 32 -11.96 42.86 -8.53
CA ASP A 32 -11.11 42.19 -7.53
C ASP A 32 -10.13 43.13 -6.82
N ALA A 33 -9.95 44.36 -7.30
CA ALA A 33 -9.11 45.35 -6.66
C ALA A 33 -9.87 46.09 -5.53
N PRO A 34 -9.32 46.17 -4.30
CA PRO A 34 -10.01 46.72 -3.12
C PRO A 34 -10.48 48.19 -3.23
N PHE A 35 -9.85 48.96 -4.11
CA PHE A 35 -10.19 50.36 -4.36
C PHE A 35 -11.42 50.50 -5.27
N PHE A 36 -11.56 49.61 -6.27
CA PHE A 36 -12.60 49.72 -7.29
C PHE A 36 -13.85 48.91 -6.97
N SER A 37 -13.77 47.95 -6.04
CA SER A 37 -14.93 47.18 -5.53
C SER A 37 -15.97 48.04 -4.80
N GLN A 38 -15.63 49.28 -4.44
CA GLN A 38 -16.55 50.22 -3.81
C GLN A 38 -17.52 50.88 -4.82
N ILE A 39 -17.28 50.69 -6.11
CA ILE A 39 -18.07 51.29 -7.18
C ILE A 39 -19.12 50.28 -7.65
N GLU A 40 -20.40 50.62 -7.44
CA GLU A 40 -21.54 49.72 -7.63
C GLU A 40 -21.64 49.10 -9.03
N PHE A 41 -21.21 49.79 -10.09
CA PHE A 41 -21.25 49.25 -11.46
C PHE A 41 -20.12 48.23 -11.74
N ILE A 42 -18.97 48.36 -11.07
CA ILE A 42 -17.82 47.46 -11.20
C ILE A 42 -18.12 46.17 -10.42
N GLU A 43 -18.73 46.27 -9.25
CA GLU A 43 -19.11 45.13 -8.43
C GLU A 43 -20.07 44.19 -9.16
N ARG A 44 -21.08 44.74 -9.86
CA ARG A 44 -22.02 43.97 -10.69
C ARG A 44 -21.36 43.20 -11.83
N ALA A 45 -20.15 43.58 -12.26
CA ALA A 45 -19.40 42.82 -13.26
C ALA A 45 -18.92 41.45 -12.75
N LYS A 46 -18.99 41.19 -11.43
CA LYS A 46 -18.74 39.87 -10.84
C LYS A 46 -19.88 38.88 -11.09
N ASP A 47 -21.12 39.35 -11.19
CA ASP A 47 -22.31 38.50 -11.31
C ASP A 47 -22.36 37.68 -12.60
N GLY A 48 -21.61 38.09 -13.63
CA GLY A 48 -21.45 37.38 -14.91
C GLY A 48 -20.26 36.43 -14.99
N THR A 49 -19.41 36.36 -13.96
CA THR A 49 -18.25 35.47 -13.96
C THR A 49 -18.60 34.12 -13.35
N THR A 50 -18.57 33.07 -14.15
CA THR A 50 -18.59 31.70 -13.62
C THR A 50 -17.31 31.51 -12.80
N ILE A 51 -17.39 31.59 -11.48
CA ILE A 51 -16.29 31.25 -10.59
C ILE A 51 -15.98 29.75 -10.80
N ILE A 52 -14.97 29.44 -11.61
CA ILE A 52 -14.44 28.08 -11.68
C ILE A 52 -13.60 27.89 -10.42
N ASN A 53 -14.25 27.51 -9.32
CA ASN A 53 -13.54 26.91 -8.20
C ASN A 53 -12.86 25.65 -8.74
N LYS A 54 -11.54 25.70 -8.87
CA LYS A 54 -10.73 24.53 -9.20
C LYS A 54 -10.81 23.56 -8.03
N THR A 55 -11.84 22.73 -8.02
CA THR A 55 -11.91 21.59 -7.11
C THR A 55 -10.78 20.65 -7.53
N GLU A 56 -9.67 20.66 -6.81
CA GLU A 56 -8.63 19.65 -6.96
C GLU A 56 -9.21 18.32 -6.51
N ARG A 57 -9.85 17.64 -7.46
CA ARG A 57 -10.29 16.27 -7.30
C ARG A 57 -9.03 15.42 -7.33
N ILE A 58 -8.49 15.11 -6.16
CA ILE A 58 -7.46 14.08 -6.02
C ILE A 58 -8.15 12.76 -6.34
N THR A 59 -8.16 12.39 -7.62
CA THR A 59 -8.54 11.05 -8.05
C THR A 59 -7.37 10.16 -7.65
N ILE A 60 -7.37 9.67 -6.41
CA ILE A 60 -6.48 8.58 -6.01
C ILE A 60 -6.89 7.39 -6.88
N THR A 61 -6.17 7.17 -7.97
CA THR A 61 -6.40 5.98 -8.79
C THR A 61 -6.06 4.77 -7.94
N GLU A 62 -6.85 3.70 -8.04
CA GLU A 62 -6.70 2.48 -7.23
C GLU A 62 -5.25 1.94 -7.24
N ASN A 63 -4.55 2.07 -8.38
CA ASN A 63 -3.14 1.71 -8.51
C ASN A 63 -2.23 2.52 -7.60
N THR A 64 -2.45 3.83 -7.46
CA THR A 64 -1.67 4.70 -6.57
C THR A 64 -1.79 4.27 -5.11
N ALA A 65 -3.00 3.96 -4.65
CA ALA A 65 -3.22 3.49 -3.28
C ALA A 65 -2.52 2.16 -3.01
N ALA A 66 -2.59 1.21 -3.96
CA ALA A 66 -1.88 -0.06 -3.85
C ALA A 66 -0.35 0.13 -3.81
N GLU A 67 0.20 0.98 -4.67
CA GLU A 67 1.63 1.29 -4.70
C GLU A 67 2.12 1.93 -3.39
N GLU A 68 1.35 2.87 -2.83
CA GLU A 68 1.66 3.51 -1.56
C GLU A 68 1.61 2.53 -0.38
N ALA A 69 0.59 1.67 -0.35
CA ALA A 69 0.47 0.60 0.64
C ALA A 69 1.68 -0.33 0.61
N ILE A 70 2.06 -0.80 -0.58
CA ILE A 70 3.24 -1.67 -0.78
C ILE A 70 4.52 -0.96 -0.33
N ARG A 71 4.73 0.30 -0.74
CA ARG A 71 5.91 1.08 -0.39
C ARG A 71 6.08 1.22 1.11
N ARG A 72 4.98 1.46 1.83
CA ARG A 72 4.97 1.63 3.28
C ARG A 72 5.28 0.33 4.02
N ILE A 73 4.77 -0.80 3.51
CA ILE A 73 4.82 -2.09 4.18
C ILE A 73 6.07 -2.91 3.82
N ASN A 74 6.67 -2.67 2.65
CA ASN A 74 7.86 -3.37 2.18
C ASN A 74 8.94 -3.57 3.26
N PRO A 75 9.37 -2.55 4.02
CA PRO A 75 10.42 -2.72 5.03
C PRO A 75 10.10 -3.74 6.14
N SER A 76 8.81 -3.99 6.39
CA SER A 76 8.32 -4.90 7.42
C SER A 76 8.16 -6.35 6.93
N ILE A 77 8.26 -6.60 5.62
CA ILE A 77 8.08 -7.94 5.04
C ILE A 77 9.45 -8.64 4.94
N THR A 78 9.52 -9.85 5.46
CA THR A 78 10.75 -10.63 5.63
C THR A 78 10.68 -11.96 4.90
N ALA A 79 11.83 -12.49 4.49
CA ALA A 79 11.96 -13.87 4.04
C ALA A 79 12.29 -14.77 5.24
N VAL A 80 11.77 -15.99 5.28
CA VAL A 80 12.04 -16.98 6.34
C VAL A 80 12.62 -18.22 5.70
N GLN A 81 13.75 -18.70 6.22
CA GLN A 81 14.32 -19.99 5.83
C GLN A 81 14.58 -20.85 7.06
N THR A 82 14.43 -22.15 6.87
CA THR A 82 14.75 -23.16 7.87
C THR A 82 15.82 -24.09 7.33
N LEU A 83 16.89 -24.23 8.09
CA LEU A 83 18.01 -25.10 7.79
C LEU A 83 17.91 -26.39 8.61
N SER A 84 18.26 -27.52 7.98
CA SER A 84 18.47 -28.78 8.69
C SER A 84 19.75 -28.73 9.55
N LYS A 85 19.97 -29.75 10.39
CA LYS A 85 21.23 -29.91 11.13
C LYS A 85 22.47 -29.99 10.22
N ASN A 86 22.27 -30.43 8.97
CA ASN A 86 23.32 -30.50 7.95
C ASN A 86 23.38 -29.24 7.09
N LYS A 87 22.75 -28.13 7.52
CA LYS A 87 22.80 -26.81 6.89
C LYS A 87 22.19 -26.75 5.49
N GLN A 88 21.28 -27.67 5.18
CA GLN A 88 20.51 -27.66 3.94
C GLN A 88 19.20 -26.91 4.17
N ILE A 89 18.81 -26.06 3.23
CA ILE A 89 17.49 -25.40 3.24
C ILE A 89 16.43 -26.50 3.11
N ILE A 90 15.52 -26.57 4.08
CA ILE A 90 14.42 -27.54 4.09
C ILE A 90 13.06 -26.88 3.99
N ARG A 91 12.94 -25.59 4.35
CA ARG A 91 11.73 -24.77 4.17
C ARG A 91 12.16 -23.34 3.86
N GLU A 92 11.36 -22.68 3.06
CA GLU A 92 11.49 -21.26 2.73
C GLU A 92 10.11 -20.66 2.49
N GLY A 93 9.96 -19.38 2.79
CA GLY A 93 8.71 -18.65 2.67
C GLY A 93 8.82 -17.20 3.11
N THR A 94 7.67 -16.57 3.35
CA THR A 94 7.58 -15.17 3.77
C THR A 94 7.09 -15.06 5.22
N GLY A 95 7.40 -13.94 5.84
CA GLY A 95 6.83 -13.51 7.10
C GLY A 95 6.79 -11.99 7.17
N PHE A 96 6.29 -11.45 8.28
CA PHE A 96 6.23 -10.01 8.47
C PHE A 96 6.33 -9.60 9.94
N ILE A 97 6.89 -8.43 10.16
CA ILE A 97 7.18 -7.88 11.49
C ILE A 97 5.91 -7.27 12.10
N VAL A 98 5.53 -7.75 13.28
CA VAL A 98 4.32 -7.32 14.00
C VAL A 98 4.61 -6.50 15.26
N PHE A 99 5.83 -6.58 15.80
CA PHE A 99 6.30 -5.67 16.85
C PHE A 99 7.71 -5.16 16.54
N SER A 100 7.96 -3.91 16.89
CA SER A 100 9.19 -3.18 16.55
C SER A 100 10.44 -3.72 17.26
N ASP A 101 10.25 -4.59 18.24
CA ASP A 101 11.28 -5.29 18.98
C ASP A 101 11.71 -6.61 18.31
N GLY A 102 11.24 -6.91 17.10
CA GLY A 102 11.71 -8.08 16.34
C GLY A 102 10.82 -9.30 16.40
N LEU A 103 9.54 -9.15 16.77
CA LEU A 103 8.55 -10.22 16.62
C LEU A 103 8.01 -10.29 15.19
N ILE A 104 8.04 -11.49 14.62
CA ILE A 104 7.67 -11.78 13.24
C ILE A 104 6.66 -12.90 13.21
N ILE A 105 5.61 -12.74 12.41
CA ILE A 105 4.64 -13.80 12.11
C ILE A 105 5.00 -14.46 10.79
N THR A 106 4.81 -15.78 10.74
CA THR A 106 4.94 -16.58 9.53
C THR A 106 4.07 -17.85 9.64
N ALA A 107 4.13 -18.74 8.64
CA ALA A 107 3.45 -20.03 8.68
C ALA A 107 4.19 -21.03 9.57
N ALA A 108 3.45 -21.83 10.35
CA ALA A 108 4.06 -22.81 11.27
C ALA A 108 4.80 -23.94 10.53
N ASP A 109 4.32 -24.35 9.36
CA ASP A 109 4.95 -25.35 8.50
C ASP A 109 6.36 -24.95 8.03
N LEU A 110 6.68 -23.64 8.04
CA LEU A 110 8.03 -23.16 7.74
C LEU A 110 9.00 -23.43 8.89
N VAL A 111 8.53 -23.61 10.14
CA VAL A 111 9.40 -23.69 11.33
C VAL A 111 9.22 -24.99 12.14
N PRO A 112 9.48 -26.17 11.54
CA PRO A 112 9.30 -27.47 12.19
C PRO A 112 10.23 -27.64 13.41
N GLU A 113 9.73 -28.21 14.52
CA GLU A 113 10.44 -28.30 15.80
C GLU A 113 11.85 -28.91 15.75
N LYS A 114 12.09 -29.87 14.86
CA LYS A 114 13.36 -30.62 14.76
C LYS A 114 14.33 -30.04 13.71
N ALA A 115 14.21 -28.77 13.38
CA ALA A 115 15.16 -28.07 12.50
C ALA A 115 16.52 -27.80 13.19
N GLY A 116 17.53 -27.44 12.38
CA GLY A 116 18.83 -27.00 12.87
C GLY A 116 18.82 -25.51 13.24
N GLN A 117 18.37 -24.65 12.32
CA GLN A 117 18.37 -23.20 12.50
C GLN A 117 17.20 -22.55 11.74
N TYR A 118 16.69 -21.44 12.28
CA TYR A 118 15.74 -20.56 11.60
C TYR A 118 16.41 -19.23 11.30
N LEU A 119 16.29 -18.77 10.05
CA LEU A 119 16.85 -17.51 9.58
C LEU A 119 15.73 -16.62 9.07
N VAL A 120 15.79 -15.35 9.45
CA VAL A 120 14.93 -14.28 8.93
C VAL A 120 15.81 -13.35 8.12
N PHE A 121 15.38 -13.06 6.89
CA PHE A 121 16.03 -12.15 5.98
C PHE A 121 15.21 -10.88 5.84
N GLN A 122 15.90 -9.78 6.02
CA GLN A 122 15.50 -8.44 5.62
C GLN A 122 16.37 -8.05 4.42
N GLU A 123 15.97 -7.02 3.68
CA GLU A 123 16.56 -6.66 2.37
C GLU A 123 18.10 -6.70 2.30
N ASN A 124 18.78 -6.27 3.35
CA ASN A 124 20.25 -6.20 3.39
C ASN A 124 20.88 -7.02 4.52
N SER A 125 20.09 -7.78 5.28
CA SER A 125 20.62 -8.47 6.45
C SER A 125 19.83 -9.71 6.80
N SER A 126 20.50 -10.67 7.43
CA SER A 126 19.89 -11.88 7.95
C SER A 126 20.10 -11.96 9.47
N SER A 127 19.22 -12.68 10.15
CA SER A 127 19.29 -12.86 11.60
C SER A 127 18.77 -14.24 11.97
N THR A 128 19.44 -14.89 12.93
CA THR A 128 18.92 -16.11 13.54
C THR A 128 17.67 -15.75 14.35
N ALA A 129 16.63 -16.57 14.20
CA ALA A 129 15.37 -16.40 14.90
C ALA A 129 15.15 -17.49 15.94
N GLN A 130 14.55 -17.10 17.06
CA GLN A 130 14.01 -18.01 18.06
C GLN A 130 12.51 -18.19 17.82
N VAL A 131 11.99 -19.39 18.06
CA VAL A 131 10.55 -19.63 17.95
C VAL A 131 9.91 -19.44 19.31
N ILE A 132 9.07 -18.42 19.42
CA ILE A 132 8.36 -18.05 20.65
C ILE A 132 7.10 -18.89 20.82
N LYS A 133 6.34 -19.07 19.73
CA LYS A 133 5.05 -19.76 19.74
C LYS A 133 4.78 -20.44 18.39
N ARG A 134 4.06 -21.55 18.42
CA ARG A 134 3.52 -22.24 17.25
C ARG A 134 2.07 -22.60 17.49
N ASP A 135 1.26 -22.50 16.45
CA ASP A 135 -0.12 -22.98 16.41
C ASP A 135 -0.28 -23.85 15.16
N GLY A 136 -0.25 -25.17 15.36
CA GLY A 136 -0.44 -26.13 14.28
C GLY A 136 -1.88 -26.17 13.74
N LYS A 137 -2.88 -25.70 14.51
CA LYS A 137 -4.28 -25.70 14.08
C LYS A 137 -4.53 -24.60 13.06
N ASN A 138 -4.02 -23.39 13.33
CA ASN A 138 -4.15 -22.25 12.43
C ASN A 138 -2.93 -22.06 11.51
N ASN A 139 -1.91 -22.92 11.63
CA ASN A 139 -0.65 -22.87 10.91
C ASN A 139 0.10 -21.54 11.07
N LEU A 140 0.15 -21.00 12.30
CA LEU A 140 0.83 -19.75 12.63
C LEU A 140 2.06 -19.98 13.50
N ALA A 141 3.13 -19.25 13.25
CA ALA A 141 4.30 -19.21 14.11
C ALA A 141 4.72 -17.77 14.43
N LEU A 142 5.18 -17.59 15.65
CA LEU A 142 5.75 -16.33 16.14
C LEU A 142 7.25 -16.54 16.36
N LEU A 143 8.04 -15.76 15.63
CA LEU A 143 9.49 -15.75 15.68
C LEU A 143 9.99 -14.48 16.35
N LYS A 144 11.16 -14.55 16.97
CA LYS A 144 11.87 -13.42 17.57
C LYS A 144 13.28 -13.32 17.00
N ILE A 145 13.66 -12.12 16.57
CA ILE A 145 15.04 -11.77 16.25
C ILE A 145 15.55 -10.70 17.21
N GLU A 146 16.86 -10.69 17.44
CA GLU A 146 17.52 -9.72 18.33
C GLU A 146 17.78 -8.38 17.62
N LYS A 147 16.71 -7.65 17.29
CA LYS A 147 16.74 -6.30 16.71
C LYS A 147 15.64 -5.42 17.27
N THR A 148 15.86 -4.12 17.28
CA THR A 148 14.89 -3.13 17.76
C THR A 148 14.67 -2.03 16.74
N ASN A 149 13.65 -1.19 16.96
CA ASN A 149 13.27 -0.09 16.07
C ASN A 149 12.96 -0.57 14.63
N LEU A 150 12.36 -1.75 14.51
CA LEU A 150 11.96 -2.30 13.23
C LEU A 150 10.63 -1.69 12.76
N PRO A 151 10.46 -1.51 11.44
CA PRO A 151 9.16 -1.15 10.88
C PRO A 151 8.16 -2.30 11.10
N VAL A 152 6.92 -1.94 11.43
CA VAL A 152 5.85 -2.89 11.74
C VAL A 152 4.70 -2.75 10.76
N VAL A 153 3.96 -3.84 10.55
CA VAL A 153 2.72 -3.79 9.78
C VAL A 153 1.54 -3.43 10.70
N PRO A 154 0.61 -2.56 10.26
CA PRO A 154 -0.66 -2.39 10.94
C PRO A 154 -1.59 -3.57 10.63
N LEU A 155 -2.45 -3.93 11.59
CA LEU A 155 -3.40 -5.04 11.47
C LEU A 155 -4.84 -4.50 11.37
N ALA A 156 -5.54 -4.83 10.29
CA ALA A 156 -6.92 -4.39 10.05
C ALA A 156 -7.90 -4.95 11.08
N ASP A 157 -9.06 -4.32 11.23
CA ASP A 157 -10.21 -4.95 11.92
C ASP A 157 -10.97 -5.84 10.93
N LEU A 158 -11.28 -7.08 11.33
CA LEU A 158 -12.07 -8.00 10.51
C LEU A 158 -13.47 -7.42 10.21
N ASN A 159 -14.04 -6.66 11.16
CA ASN A 159 -15.38 -6.08 11.04
C ASN A 159 -15.43 -4.90 10.06
N GLU A 160 -14.29 -4.32 9.70
CA GLU A 160 -14.19 -3.24 8.74
C GLU A 160 -13.97 -3.73 7.30
N LEU A 161 -13.73 -5.03 7.11
CA LEU A 161 -13.52 -5.61 5.79
C LEU A 161 -14.82 -5.70 5.00
N ALA A 162 -14.74 -5.44 3.70
CA ALA A 162 -15.89 -5.51 2.80
C ALA A 162 -15.71 -6.52 1.66
N LEU A 163 -16.82 -7.10 1.19
CA LEU A 163 -16.81 -7.89 -0.04
C LEU A 163 -16.41 -7.00 -1.22
N GLY A 164 -15.57 -7.54 -2.12
CA GLY A 164 -15.01 -6.79 -3.24
C GLY A 164 -13.82 -5.91 -2.88
N GLU A 165 -13.45 -5.78 -1.61
CA GLU A 165 -12.25 -5.04 -1.20
C GLU A 165 -10.99 -5.65 -1.82
N ARG A 166 -10.13 -4.77 -2.35
CA ARG A 166 -8.89 -5.15 -3.01
C ARG A 166 -7.85 -5.59 -2.00
N ILE A 167 -7.31 -6.77 -2.23
CA ILE A 167 -6.26 -7.40 -1.42
C ILE A 167 -5.00 -7.57 -2.26
N ILE A 168 -3.86 -7.34 -1.63
CA ILE A 168 -2.52 -7.47 -2.18
C ILE A 168 -1.81 -8.53 -1.34
N LEU A 169 -1.47 -9.65 -1.94
CA LEU A 169 -0.54 -10.62 -1.36
C LEU A 169 0.89 -10.14 -1.61
N MET A 170 1.73 -10.22 -0.60
CA MET A 170 3.15 -9.93 -0.71
C MET A 170 3.98 -11.16 -0.37
N GLY A 171 4.91 -11.49 -1.27
CA GLY A 171 5.89 -12.57 -1.10
C GLY A 171 7.31 -12.07 -1.25
N VAL A 172 8.25 -12.82 -0.68
CA VAL A 172 9.69 -12.53 -0.73
C VAL A 172 10.43 -13.77 -1.17
N GLN A 173 11.23 -13.63 -2.23
CA GLN A 173 12.18 -14.66 -2.61
C GLN A 173 13.34 -14.67 -1.62
N THR A 174 13.61 -15.83 -1.05
CA THR A 174 14.69 -15.99 -0.10
C THR A 174 16.03 -16.13 -0.82
N PRO A 175 17.08 -15.43 -0.38
CA PRO A 175 18.40 -15.55 -0.98
C PRO A 175 18.98 -16.94 -0.67
N HIS A 176 19.59 -17.60 -1.66
CA HIS A 176 20.28 -18.87 -1.46
C HIS A 176 21.64 -18.61 -0.81
N LEU A 177 21.63 -18.31 0.49
CA LEU A 177 22.83 -18.01 1.26
C LEU A 177 23.25 -19.22 2.09
N LEU A 178 24.56 -19.46 2.14
CA LEU A 178 25.15 -20.50 2.97
C LEU A 178 25.37 -19.96 4.38
N GLU A 179 25.49 -20.85 5.36
CA GLU A 179 25.52 -20.54 6.79
C GLU A 179 26.59 -19.52 7.24
N LYS A 180 27.64 -19.30 6.43
CA LYS A 180 28.68 -18.27 6.66
C LYS A 180 28.21 -16.82 6.39
N ASP A 181 27.00 -16.65 5.86
CA ASP A 181 26.47 -15.38 5.37
C ASP A 181 25.38 -14.80 6.31
N ALA A 182 25.31 -15.26 7.56
CA ALA A 182 24.54 -14.57 8.60
C ALA A 182 25.12 -13.17 8.82
N GLY A 183 24.41 -12.12 8.38
CA GLY A 183 24.88 -10.74 8.48
C GLY A 183 24.51 -9.88 7.28
N GLN A 184 25.16 -10.07 6.13
CA GLN A 184 24.95 -9.26 4.92
C GLN A 184 24.40 -10.12 3.78
N VAL A 185 23.32 -9.65 3.18
CA VAL A 185 22.65 -10.28 2.03
C VAL A 185 22.94 -9.43 0.80
N PRO A 186 23.47 -9.99 -0.30
CA PRO A 186 23.55 -9.26 -1.56
C PRO A 186 22.15 -8.84 -2.02
N LYS A 187 21.97 -7.54 -2.29
CA LYS A 187 20.67 -6.96 -2.70
C LYS A 187 20.01 -7.70 -3.86
N ASP A 188 20.82 -8.18 -4.81
CA ASP A 188 20.35 -8.82 -6.04
C ASP A 188 19.65 -10.17 -5.80
N ASN A 189 19.77 -10.74 -4.60
CA ASN A 189 19.14 -12.01 -4.22
C ASN A 189 17.89 -11.84 -3.35
N PHE A 190 17.43 -10.60 -3.15
CA PHE A 190 16.23 -10.29 -2.36
C PHE A 190 15.19 -9.59 -3.25
N TYR A 191 14.34 -10.38 -3.92
CA TYR A 191 13.25 -9.87 -4.76
C TYR A 191 11.90 -10.07 -4.08
N ARG A 192 11.03 -9.06 -4.21
CA ARG A 192 9.65 -9.08 -3.69
C ARG A 192 8.69 -9.24 -4.85
N PHE A 193 7.68 -10.06 -4.68
CA PHE A 193 6.60 -10.20 -5.65
C PHE A 193 5.25 -9.94 -4.99
N ILE A 194 4.27 -9.63 -5.82
CA ILE A 194 2.90 -9.39 -5.38
C ILE A 194 1.91 -10.18 -6.24
N ASN A 195 0.73 -10.44 -5.67
CA ASN A 195 -0.40 -10.92 -6.42
C ASN A 195 -1.67 -10.21 -5.91
N LEU A 196 -2.62 -9.92 -6.80
CA LEU A 196 -3.77 -9.05 -6.53
C LEU A 196 -5.07 -9.81 -6.62
N GLY A 197 -5.95 -9.60 -5.64
CA GLY A 197 -7.28 -10.19 -5.64
C GLY A 197 -8.28 -9.37 -4.83
N THR A 198 -9.42 -9.97 -4.55
CA THR A 198 -10.55 -9.34 -3.88
C THR A 198 -11.19 -10.31 -2.91
N ILE A 199 -11.79 -9.75 -1.86
CA ILE A 199 -12.55 -10.54 -0.89
C ILE A 199 -13.87 -11.03 -1.51
N ARG A 200 -14.10 -12.34 -1.45
CA ARG A 200 -15.34 -13.03 -1.86
C ARG A 200 -16.23 -13.45 -0.70
N GLY A 201 -15.64 -13.63 0.48
CA GLY A 201 -16.37 -14.04 1.68
C GLY A 201 -15.55 -13.81 2.94
N ILE A 202 -16.22 -13.43 4.03
CA ILE A 202 -15.60 -13.16 5.32
C ILE A 202 -16.31 -14.03 6.37
N LYS A 203 -15.52 -14.78 7.13
CA LYS A 203 -15.94 -15.56 8.30
C LYS A 203 -14.86 -15.39 9.38
N GLU A 204 -15.21 -15.69 10.63
CA GLU A 204 -14.26 -15.59 11.74
C GLU A 204 -13.04 -16.51 11.56
N GLU A 205 -13.21 -17.66 10.92
CA GLU A 205 -12.17 -18.67 10.75
C GLU A 205 -11.50 -18.64 9.37
N THR A 206 -12.06 -17.92 8.40
CA THR A 206 -11.51 -17.86 7.03
C THR A 206 -11.98 -16.64 6.25
N ILE A 207 -11.11 -16.15 5.36
CA ILE A 207 -11.46 -15.18 4.32
C ILE A 207 -11.31 -15.91 2.98
N SER A 208 -12.35 -15.86 2.15
CA SER A 208 -12.31 -16.39 0.79
C SER A 208 -11.93 -15.28 -0.18
N LEU A 209 -10.94 -15.53 -1.04
CA LEU A 209 -10.46 -14.59 -2.05
C LEU A 209 -10.69 -15.14 -3.46
N ASN A 210 -10.65 -14.28 -4.48
CA ASN A 210 -10.50 -14.73 -5.88
C ASN A 210 -9.02 -14.90 -6.31
N LEU A 211 -8.11 -14.76 -5.35
CA LEU A 211 -6.67 -14.90 -5.48
C LEU A 211 -6.27 -16.34 -5.18
N SER A 212 -5.34 -16.88 -5.96
CA SER A 212 -4.57 -18.08 -5.59
C SER A 212 -3.12 -17.86 -5.97
N GLU A 213 -2.22 -18.10 -5.03
CA GLU A 213 -0.77 -18.08 -5.23
C GLU A 213 -0.18 -19.34 -4.59
N GLU A 214 0.28 -20.26 -5.43
CA GLU A 214 0.73 -21.59 -5.03
C GLU A 214 2.25 -21.63 -4.80
N ASP A 215 2.96 -20.54 -5.11
CA ASP A 215 4.38 -20.41 -4.83
C ASP A 215 4.65 -20.62 -3.32
N PRO A 216 5.47 -21.62 -2.92
CA PRO A 216 5.87 -21.82 -1.53
C PRO A 216 6.45 -20.56 -0.87
N LEU A 217 7.08 -19.67 -1.65
CA LEU A 217 7.63 -18.42 -1.17
C LEU A 217 6.54 -17.45 -0.68
N ALA A 218 5.31 -17.56 -1.18
CA ALA A 218 4.17 -16.79 -0.72
C ALA A 218 3.58 -17.31 0.60
N ASN A 219 3.97 -18.51 1.04
CA ASN A 219 3.52 -19.08 2.30
C ASN A 219 4.02 -18.25 3.48
N GLY A 220 3.13 -17.90 4.42
CA GLY A 220 3.42 -16.98 5.51
C GLY A 220 3.42 -15.50 5.14
N GLY A 221 3.21 -15.17 3.86
CA GLY A 221 3.14 -13.79 3.37
C GLY A 221 1.87 -13.06 3.83
N PRO A 222 1.93 -11.74 4.06
CA PRO A 222 0.74 -10.98 4.43
C PRO A 222 -0.15 -10.74 3.21
N LEU A 223 -1.45 -10.73 3.50
CA LEU A 223 -2.49 -10.19 2.65
C LEU A 223 -2.83 -8.79 3.21
N ILE A 224 -2.63 -7.73 2.42
CA ILE A 224 -2.89 -6.35 2.83
C ILE A 224 -4.01 -5.72 2.01
N ASN A 225 -4.75 -4.78 2.61
CA ASN A 225 -5.67 -3.92 1.86
C ASN A 225 -4.94 -2.72 1.23
N THR A 226 -5.65 -1.90 0.48
CA THR A 226 -5.12 -0.67 -0.15
C THR A 226 -4.75 0.43 0.86
N LYS A 227 -5.18 0.30 2.12
CA LYS A 227 -4.70 1.16 3.21
C LYS A 227 -3.34 0.70 3.73
N GLY A 228 -2.85 -0.48 3.34
CA GLY A 228 -1.61 -1.10 3.81
C GLY A 228 -1.73 -1.78 5.17
N GLU A 229 -2.92 -2.25 5.54
CA GLU A 229 -3.19 -2.99 6.76
C GLU A 229 -3.31 -4.48 6.44
N VAL A 230 -2.74 -5.35 7.28
CA VAL A 230 -2.84 -6.80 7.11
C VAL A 230 -4.26 -7.24 7.43
N VAL A 231 -4.88 -7.90 6.45
CA VAL A 231 -6.22 -8.53 6.57
C VAL A 231 -6.11 -10.03 6.88
N GLY A 232 -4.96 -10.63 6.62
CA GLY A 232 -4.71 -12.04 6.88
C GLY A 232 -3.32 -12.49 6.46
N LEU A 233 -3.06 -13.78 6.61
CA LEU A 233 -1.82 -14.44 6.24
C LEU A 233 -2.10 -15.55 5.23
N ASN A 234 -1.33 -15.57 4.15
CA ASN A 234 -1.44 -16.56 3.10
C ASN A 234 -0.75 -17.86 3.52
N LEU A 235 -1.48 -18.97 3.43
CA LEU A 235 -1.01 -20.31 3.76
C LEU A 235 -1.04 -21.17 2.52
N VAL A 236 0.10 -21.76 2.17
CA VAL A 236 0.24 -22.72 1.08
C VAL A 236 0.64 -24.07 1.67
N ASN A 237 -0.16 -25.11 1.41
CA ASN A 237 0.18 -26.45 1.86
C ASN A 237 1.00 -27.23 0.82
N GLN A 238 1.44 -28.44 1.17
CA GLN A 238 2.28 -29.29 0.31
C GLN A 238 1.61 -29.71 -1.01
N ASN A 239 0.28 -29.58 -1.12
CA ASN A 239 -0.48 -29.92 -2.32
C ASN A 239 -0.76 -28.68 -3.19
N GLY A 240 -0.19 -27.52 -2.86
CA GLY A 240 -0.45 -26.25 -3.56
C GLY A 240 -1.79 -25.61 -3.21
N LEU A 241 -2.52 -26.15 -2.22
CA LEU A 241 -3.79 -25.54 -1.82
C LEU A 241 -3.55 -24.33 -0.92
N THR A 242 -4.22 -23.24 -1.27
CA THR A 242 -4.13 -21.96 -0.57
C THR A 242 -5.26 -21.77 0.44
N LYS A 243 -4.93 -21.20 1.60
CA LYS A 243 -5.89 -20.77 2.62
C LYS A 243 -5.47 -19.43 3.18
N THR A 244 -6.43 -18.62 3.62
CA THR A 244 -6.15 -17.39 4.36
C THR A 244 -6.42 -17.59 5.85
N ALA A 245 -5.45 -17.29 6.69
CA ALA A 245 -5.64 -17.10 8.12
C ALA A 245 -6.09 -15.64 8.38
N PRO A 246 -7.31 -15.39 8.88
CA PRO A 246 -7.82 -14.03 9.05
C PRO A 246 -7.11 -13.21 10.14
N VAL A 247 -7.16 -11.88 10.03
CA VAL A 247 -6.48 -10.95 10.96
C VAL A 247 -6.88 -11.09 12.43
N ASN A 248 -8.13 -11.46 12.75
CA ASN A 248 -8.57 -11.70 14.13
C ASN A 248 -7.83 -12.89 14.77
N ILE A 249 -7.61 -13.97 14.01
CA ILE A 249 -6.84 -15.13 14.47
C ILE A 249 -5.38 -14.74 14.71
N ILE A 250 -4.82 -13.92 13.82
CA ILE A 250 -3.47 -13.38 13.97
C ILE A 250 -3.37 -12.52 15.24
N LYS A 251 -4.31 -11.59 15.44
CA LYS A 251 -4.38 -10.70 16.62
C LYS A 251 -4.50 -11.48 17.92
N GLU A 252 -5.28 -12.55 17.95
CA GLU A 252 -5.41 -13.41 19.13
C GLU A 252 -4.13 -14.21 19.38
N PHE A 253 -3.50 -14.73 18.32
CA PHE A 253 -2.29 -15.53 18.43
C PHE A 253 -1.10 -14.76 19.04
N ILE A 254 -0.96 -13.47 18.72
CA ILE A 254 0.15 -12.63 19.18
C ILE A 254 -0.04 -11.97 20.54
N LYS A 255 -1.19 -12.14 21.19
CA LYS A 255 -1.34 -11.72 22.59
C LYS A 255 -0.40 -12.58 23.45
N ILE A 256 0.48 -11.91 24.17
CA ILE A 256 1.44 -12.50 25.12
C ILE A 256 0.93 -12.19 26.53
#